data_AF-A0A2H3TSU6-F1
#
_entry.id   AF-A0A2H3TSU6-F1
#
_cell.length_a   1.000
_cell.length_b   1.000
_cell.length_c   1.000
_cell.angle_alpha   90.00
_cell.angle_beta   90.00
_cell.angle_gamma   90.00
#
_symmetry.space_group_name_H-M   'P 1'
#
loop_
_entity.id
_entity.type
_entity.pdbx_description
1 polymer ?
#
loop_
_entity_poly.entity_id
_entity_poly.type
_entity_poly.pdbx_seq_one_letter_code
_entity_poly.pdbx_strand_id
1 'polypeptide(L)'
;MKAFLFSSAFFAIVASALPDPKGHEFRAAGPYDSRSPCPGLNALANHGYLPRDGANINYDMINHAAQAAYHFEDGFYIDAVNMVFQLDISTTSRPNETFHLRDLAQHDQIEVDGSLTRNDIFFGDDLHFDATVFDPVARDLGLDKISRKDKFVTIETAAKATKNRLDLAKRVNPEFNVSVHQHETEYGTTALYLLTLWDEHQKAAPKHWVKALLGEDRIAYREGYNKGKSVKTNKQVGAMTQAVRAVVGWKP
;
A
#
# COMPACT_ATOMS: atom_id res chain seq x y z
N MET A 1 -7.32 33.98 -56.85
CA MET A 1 -7.68 33.36 -55.56
C MET A 1 -6.40 32.85 -54.91
N LYS A 2 -5.96 33.41 -53.78
CA LYS A 2 -4.78 32.94 -53.03
C LYS A 2 -5.26 32.10 -51.85
N ALA A 3 -4.96 30.81 -51.85
CA ALA A 3 -5.27 29.92 -50.74
C ALA A 3 -4.17 30.06 -49.67
N PHE A 4 -4.56 30.47 -48.47
CA PHE A 4 -3.69 30.43 -47.29
C PHE A 4 -3.78 29.05 -46.66
N LEU A 5 -2.67 28.30 -46.70
CA LEU A 5 -2.50 27.07 -45.93
C LEU A 5 -2.23 27.44 -44.48
N PHE A 6 -3.21 27.24 -43.60
CA PHE A 6 -2.99 27.25 -42.16
C PHE A 6 -2.33 25.93 -41.75
N SER A 7 -1.03 25.99 -41.43
CA SER A 7 -0.31 24.89 -40.83
C SER A 7 -0.69 24.81 -39.34
N SER A 8 -1.63 23.93 -39.01
CA SER A 8 -1.99 23.63 -37.62
C SER A 8 -0.83 22.91 -36.92
N ALA A 9 -0.05 23.64 -36.13
CA ALA A 9 0.94 23.04 -35.24
C ALA A 9 0.21 22.34 -34.08
N PHE A 10 0.25 21.00 -34.06
CA PHE A 10 -0.13 20.22 -32.89
C PHE A 10 0.94 20.39 -31.81
N PHE A 11 0.67 21.20 -30.80
CA PHE A 11 1.43 21.16 -29.55
C PHE A 11 1.02 19.90 -28.79
N ALA A 12 1.86 18.87 -28.86
CA ALA A 12 1.78 17.75 -27.93
C ALA A 12 2.10 18.29 -26.52
N ILE A 13 1.08 18.42 -25.68
CA ILE A 13 1.26 18.68 -24.25
C ILE A 13 1.84 17.39 -23.67
N VAL A 14 3.16 17.33 -23.56
CA VAL A 14 3.83 16.33 -22.72
C VAL A 14 3.40 16.66 -21.29
N ALA A 15 2.51 15.85 -20.72
CA ALA A 15 2.19 15.94 -19.31
C ALA A 15 3.49 15.73 -18.54
N SER A 16 4.05 16.81 -18.00
CA SER A 16 5.29 16.77 -17.23
C SER A 16 5.01 16.04 -15.92
N ALA A 17 5.42 14.78 -15.84
CA ALA A 17 5.48 14.04 -14.59
C ALA A 17 6.31 14.87 -13.58
N LEU A 18 5.82 15.01 -12.34
CA LEU A 18 6.60 15.71 -11.32
C LEU A 18 7.83 14.86 -10.98
N PRO A 19 9.01 15.45 -10.77
CA PRO A 19 10.17 14.68 -10.33
C PRO A 19 9.95 14.12 -8.92
N ASP A 20 10.55 12.97 -8.64
CA ASP A 20 10.66 12.47 -7.28
C ASP A 20 11.45 13.50 -6.41
N PRO A 21 11.19 13.60 -5.09
CA PRO A 21 11.94 14.51 -4.23
C PRO A 21 13.43 14.18 -4.23
N LYS A 22 14.28 15.21 -4.19
CA LYS A 22 15.74 15.05 -4.17
C LYS A 22 16.17 14.17 -2.98
N GLY A 23 16.95 13.12 -3.24
CA GLY A 23 17.39 12.14 -2.24
C GLY A 23 16.38 11.01 -1.98
N HIS A 24 15.15 11.17 -2.49
CA HIS A 24 14.07 10.19 -2.41
C HIS A 24 13.60 9.72 -3.79
N GLU A 25 14.52 9.68 -4.75
CA GLU A 25 14.26 9.16 -6.08
C GLU A 25 13.89 7.68 -5.99
N PHE A 26 12.91 7.25 -6.81
CA PHE A 26 12.52 5.86 -6.86
C PHE A 26 13.67 4.99 -7.39
N ARG A 27 13.97 3.92 -6.67
CA ARG A 27 14.85 2.83 -7.09
C ARG A 27 14.19 1.52 -6.73
N ALA A 28 13.92 0.69 -7.73
CA ALA A 28 13.44 -0.67 -7.51
C ALA A 28 14.44 -1.46 -6.64
N ALA A 29 13.91 -2.36 -5.83
CA ALA A 29 14.71 -3.26 -5.01
C ALA A 29 15.61 -4.14 -5.88
N GLY A 30 16.87 -4.29 -5.48
CA GLY A 30 17.77 -5.30 -6.02
C GLY A 30 17.43 -6.71 -5.49
N PRO A 31 18.04 -7.76 -6.06
CA PRO A 31 17.76 -9.16 -5.68
C PRO A 31 18.15 -9.51 -4.24
N TYR A 32 18.97 -8.69 -3.58
CA TYR A 32 19.41 -8.89 -2.20
C TYR A 32 18.82 -7.88 -1.21
N ASP A 33 18.00 -6.94 -1.71
CA ASP A 33 17.35 -5.97 -0.85
C ASP A 33 16.14 -6.63 -0.18
N SER A 34 16.07 -6.54 1.14
CA SER A 34 14.97 -7.07 1.94
C SER A 34 13.70 -6.23 1.72
N ARG A 35 12.58 -6.90 1.50
CA ARG A 35 11.24 -6.30 1.38
C ARG A 35 10.26 -7.10 2.21
N SER A 36 9.11 -6.50 2.49
CA SER A 36 8.03 -7.01 3.34
C SER A 36 6.78 -7.33 2.49
N PRO A 37 5.76 -8.01 3.05
CA PRO A 37 4.44 -8.09 2.42
C PRO A 37 3.71 -6.73 2.38
N CYS A 38 4.22 -5.70 3.08
CA CYS A 38 3.62 -4.37 3.15
C CYS A 38 4.10 -3.44 2.01
N PRO A 39 3.24 -3.07 1.04
CA PRO A 39 3.63 -2.17 -0.05
C PRO A 39 4.04 -0.78 0.44
N GLY A 40 3.45 -0.30 1.54
CA GLY A 40 3.79 0.99 2.14
C GLY A 40 5.23 1.08 2.63
N LEU A 41 5.72 0.06 3.34
CA LEU A 41 7.11 0.01 3.82
C LEU A 41 8.08 -0.22 2.67
N ASN A 42 7.71 -1.06 1.70
CA ASN A 42 8.52 -1.29 0.51
C ASN A 42 8.70 -0.02 -0.31
N ALA A 43 7.64 0.79 -0.46
CA ALA A 43 7.72 2.10 -1.10
C ALA A 43 8.62 3.07 -0.33
N LEU A 44 8.59 3.09 1.00
CA LEU A 44 9.52 3.90 1.79
C LEU A 44 10.99 3.49 1.55
N ALA A 45 11.29 2.19 1.49
CA ALA A 45 12.63 1.69 1.18
C ALA A 45 13.04 1.99 -0.29
N ASN A 46 12.14 1.79 -1.25
CA ASN A 46 12.36 2.10 -2.67
C ASN A 46 12.56 3.59 -2.93
N HIS A 47 12.07 4.47 -2.05
CA HIS A 47 12.31 5.90 -2.06
C HIS A 47 13.38 6.35 -1.05
N GLY A 48 14.09 5.44 -0.38
CA GLY A 48 15.18 5.79 0.53
C GLY A 48 14.76 6.59 1.78
N TYR A 49 13.47 6.59 2.12
CA TYR A 49 13.01 7.05 3.44
C TYR A 49 13.39 6.05 4.53
N LEU A 50 13.40 4.77 4.18
CA LEU A 50 14.06 3.70 4.94
C LEU A 50 15.35 3.29 4.21
N PRO A 51 16.31 2.61 4.89
CA PRO A 51 17.41 1.93 4.23
C PRO A 51 16.94 1.14 3.02
N ARG A 52 17.58 1.38 1.87
CA ARG A 52 17.15 0.81 0.58
C ARG A 52 17.33 -0.71 0.53
N ASP A 53 18.28 -1.23 1.30
CA ASP A 53 18.51 -2.66 1.52
C ASP A 53 17.45 -3.30 2.42
N GLY A 54 16.57 -2.51 3.06
CA GLY A 54 15.47 -3.00 3.91
C GLY A 54 15.94 -3.78 5.14
N ALA A 55 17.15 -3.50 5.62
CA ALA A 55 17.79 -4.22 6.72
C ALA A 55 17.95 -3.37 7.98
N ASN A 56 17.96 -4.01 9.15
CA ASN A 56 18.22 -3.40 10.45
C ASN A 56 17.35 -2.17 10.74
N ILE A 57 16.05 -2.27 10.44
CA ILE A 57 15.06 -1.22 10.63
C ILE A 57 14.62 -1.19 12.10
N ASN A 58 14.62 -0.01 12.73
CA ASN A 58 14.04 0.20 14.05
C ASN A 58 12.74 1.03 13.98
N TYR A 59 12.10 1.20 15.13
CA TYR A 59 10.89 2.00 15.29
C TYR A 59 11.06 3.45 14.80
N ASP A 60 12.11 4.16 15.25
CA ASP A 60 12.30 5.58 14.92
C ASP A 60 12.43 5.82 13.42
N MET A 61 13.08 4.89 12.71
CA MET A 61 13.21 4.95 11.25
C MET A 61 11.85 4.85 10.57
N ILE A 62 11.00 3.92 10.99
CA ILE A 62 9.63 3.76 10.46
C ILE A 62 8.79 4.99 10.78
N ASN A 63 8.84 5.45 12.04
CA ASN A 63 8.08 6.59 12.52
C ASN A 63 8.42 7.86 11.72
N HIS A 64 9.71 8.19 11.59
CA HIS A 64 10.15 9.34 10.79
C HIS A 64 9.82 9.18 9.30
N ALA A 65 10.03 7.99 8.71
CA ALA A 65 9.74 7.74 7.30
C ALA A 65 8.25 7.92 6.98
N ALA A 66 7.35 7.40 7.83
CA ALA A 66 5.91 7.52 7.66
C ALA A 66 5.41 8.97 7.82
N GLN A 67 5.95 9.73 8.78
CA GLN A 67 5.67 11.17 8.93
C GLN A 67 6.16 11.96 7.70
N ALA A 68 7.37 11.66 7.23
CA ALA A 68 8.00 12.37 6.12
C ALA A 68 7.30 12.11 4.78
N ALA A 69 6.96 10.86 4.47
CA ALA A 69 6.38 10.48 3.19
C ALA A 69 4.85 10.52 3.17
N TYR A 70 4.18 10.09 4.25
CA TYR A 70 2.73 9.86 4.28
C TYR A 70 1.96 10.80 5.23
N HIS A 71 2.66 11.61 6.02
CA HIS A 71 2.07 12.55 6.99
C HIS A 71 1.28 11.84 8.11
N PHE A 72 1.75 10.68 8.53
CA PHE A 72 1.19 9.98 9.69
C PHE A 72 1.55 10.71 10.99
N GLU A 73 0.81 10.45 12.06
CA GLU A 73 1.13 10.96 13.40
C GLU A 73 2.37 10.27 13.99
N ASP A 74 2.99 10.95 14.96
CA ASP A 74 4.01 10.32 15.79
C ASP A 74 3.41 9.15 16.56
N GLY A 75 4.09 8.01 16.61
CA GLY A 75 3.54 6.82 17.28
C GLY A 75 2.65 5.96 16.40
N PHE A 76 2.38 6.32 15.14
CA PHE A 76 1.39 5.60 14.32
C PHE A 76 1.63 4.09 14.26
N TYR A 77 2.90 3.67 14.14
CA TYR A 77 3.32 2.27 14.01
C TYR A 77 3.84 1.62 15.31
N ILE A 78 3.71 2.27 16.47
CA ILE A 78 4.35 1.77 17.71
C ILE A 78 3.87 0.36 18.09
N ASP A 79 2.56 0.10 18.00
CA ASP A 79 2.00 -1.20 18.37
C ASP A 79 2.44 -2.30 17.39
N ALA A 80 2.45 -2.00 16.10
CA ALA A 80 2.91 -2.94 15.07
C ALA A 80 4.40 -3.28 15.24
N VAL A 81 5.25 -2.30 15.55
CA VAL A 81 6.68 -2.53 15.77
C VAL A 81 6.94 -3.25 17.09
N ASN A 82 6.20 -2.93 18.15
CA ASN A 82 6.28 -3.66 19.42
C ASN A 82 5.89 -5.13 19.24
N MET A 83 4.88 -5.42 18.42
CA MET A 83 4.47 -6.78 18.10
C MET A 83 5.61 -7.59 17.46
N VAL A 84 6.41 -6.99 16.56
CA VAL A 84 7.60 -7.64 15.97
C VAL A 84 8.56 -8.15 17.03
N PHE A 85 8.83 -7.34 18.06
CA PHE A 85 9.76 -7.70 19.13
C PHE A 85 9.13 -8.63 20.17
N GLN A 86 7.86 -8.46 20.49
CA GLN A 86 7.14 -9.30 21.47
C GLN A 86 6.91 -10.73 20.97
N LEU A 87 6.85 -10.92 19.65
CA LEU A 87 6.63 -12.23 19.01
C LEU A 87 7.93 -12.85 18.47
N ASP A 88 9.10 -12.31 18.86
CA ASP A 88 10.42 -12.80 18.45
C ASP A 88 10.60 -12.95 16.92
N ILE A 89 9.99 -12.04 16.15
CA ILE A 89 9.98 -12.09 14.67
C ILE A 89 11.34 -11.71 14.07
N SER A 90 12.09 -10.85 14.76
CA SER A 90 13.35 -10.31 14.24
C SER A 90 14.42 -11.38 14.08
N THR A 91 15.06 -11.40 12.90
CA THR A 91 16.20 -12.28 12.61
C THR A 91 17.56 -11.55 12.65
N THR A 92 17.57 -10.29 13.09
CA THR A 92 18.80 -9.47 13.15
C THR A 92 19.70 -9.87 14.32
N SER A 93 20.93 -9.33 14.35
CA SER A 93 21.82 -9.47 15.52
C SER A 93 21.37 -8.67 16.75
N ARG A 94 20.31 -7.85 16.63
CA ARG A 94 19.72 -7.06 17.72
C ARG A 94 18.20 -7.25 17.71
N PRO A 95 17.72 -8.46 18.06
CA PRO A 95 16.33 -8.86 17.81
C PRO A 95 15.28 -8.04 18.57
N ASN A 96 15.68 -7.33 19.63
CA ASN A 96 14.80 -6.45 20.41
C ASN A 96 14.88 -4.96 19.99
N GLU A 97 15.69 -4.62 18.99
CA GLU A 97 15.91 -3.23 18.56
C GLU A 97 15.63 -3.02 17.08
N THR A 98 15.94 -4.01 16.25
CA THR A 98 15.85 -3.92 14.80
C THR A 98 15.26 -5.18 14.19
N PHE A 99 14.72 -5.08 12.99
CA PHE A 99 14.31 -6.21 12.15
C PHE A 99 14.63 -5.96 10.67
N HIS A 100 14.69 -7.01 9.86
CA HIS A 100 14.70 -6.89 8.40
C HIS A 100 13.27 -6.82 7.88
N LEU A 101 12.99 -6.03 6.83
CA LEU A 101 11.62 -5.96 6.28
C LEU A 101 11.03 -7.34 5.93
N ARG A 102 11.84 -8.29 5.49
CA ARG A 102 11.40 -9.67 5.21
C ARG A 102 10.93 -10.46 6.43
N ASP A 103 11.36 -10.08 7.62
CA ASP A 103 10.95 -10.75 8.86
C ASP A 103 9.42 -10.61 9.04
N LEU A 104 8.83 -9.54 8.49
CA LEU A 104 7.38 -9.31 8.52
C LEU A 104 6.54 -10.30 7.69
N ALA A 105 7.16 -11.17 6.88
CA ALA A 105 6.48 -12.25 6.17
C ALA A 105 6.30 -13.52 7.02
N GLN A 106 6.66 -13.49 8.31
CA GLN A 106 6.35 -14.61 9.17
C GLN A 106 4.82 -14.74 9.32
N HIS A 107 4.28 -15.79 8.70
CA HIS A 107 2.85 -16.09 8.68
C HIS A 107 2.25 -16.15 10.09
N ASP A 108 1.00 -15.69 10.21
CA ASP A 108 0.21 -15.68 11.43
C ASP A 108 0.78 -14.87 12.61
N GLN A 109 1.74 -13.99 12.33
CA GLN A 109 2.21 -12.99 13.29
C GLN A 109 1.77 -11.59 12.87
N ILE A 110 2.27 -11.12 11.72
CA ILE A 110 1.92 -9.83 11.11
C ILE A 110 1.26 -10.05 9.75
N GLU A 111 1.84 -10.94 8.94
CA GLU A 111 1.28 -11.42 7.67
C GLU A 111 -0.03 -12.19 7.92
N VAL A 112 -0.97 -12.06 6.98
CA VAL A 112 -2.31 -12.65 7.06
C VAL A 112 -2.80 -13.08 5.67
N ASP A 113 -3.63 -14.13 5.63
CA ASP A 113 -4.22 -14.62 4.40
C ASP A 113 -5.15 -13.58 3.73
N GLY A 114 -5.39 -13.75 2.43
CA GLY A 114 -6.31 -12.90 1.68
C GLY A 114 -5.73 -11.53 1.31
N SER A 115 -4.40 -11.40 1.35
CA SER A 115 -3.65 -10.22 0.95
C SER A 115 -4.03 -9.72 -0.46
N LEU A 116 -4.07 -8.40 -0.64
CA LEU A 116 -4.50 -7.78 -1.91
C LEU A 116 -3.49 -7.93 -3.06
N THR A 117 -2.24 -8.22 -2.74
CA THR A 117 -1.12 -8.23 -3.71
C THR A 117 -0.18 -9.42 -3.57
N ARG A 118 -0.32 -10.22 -2.50
CA ARG A 118 0.50 -11.40 -2.16
C ARG A 118 -0.43 -12.62 -2.10
N ASN A 119 0.13 -13.79 -2.36
CA ASN A 119 -0.61 -15.04 -2.22
C ASN A 119 -0.70 -15.44 -0.74
N ASP A 120 -1.58 -16.39 -0.42
CA ASP A 120 -1.66 -16.96 0.93
C ASP A 120 -0.48 -17.95 1.11
N ILE A 121 0.09 -18.09 2.31
CA ILE A 121 1.27 -18.95 2.54
C ILE A 121 1.02 -20.41 2.17
N PHE A 122 -0.23 -20.85 2.23
CA PHE A 122 -0.67 -22.18 1.79
C PHE A 122 -0.20 -22.51 0.36
N PHE A 123 -0.05 -21.49 -0.50
CA PHE A 123 0.44 -21.62 -1.87
C PHE A 123 1.95 -21.39 -2.02
N GLY A 124 2.66 -21.08 -0.94
CA GLY A 124 4.12 -21.15 -0.81
C GLY A 124 4.87 -19.81 -0.80
N ASP A 125 4.27 -18.69 -1.21
CA ASP A 125 4.91 -17.37 -1.19
C ASP A 125 3.90 -16.27 -0.83
N ASP A 126 4.00 -15.78 0.41
CA ASP A 126 3.22 -14.70 1.00
C ASP A 126 3.97 -13.36 1.03
N LEU A 127 5.20 -13.33 0.51
CA LEU A 127 6.09 -12.17 0.60
C LEU A 127 6.09 -11.34 -0.68
N HIS A 128 6.23 -12.00 -1.82
CA HIS A 128 6.43 -11.31 -3.09
C HIS A 128 5.12 -10.90 -3.75
N PHE A 129 5.17 -9.80 -4.50
CA PHE A 129 4.04 -9.36 -5.33
C PHE A 129 3.67 -10.45 -6.33
N ASP A 130 2.38 -10.82 -6.36
CA ASP A 130 1.82 -11.79 -7.28
C ASP A 130 0.78 -11.12 -8.19
N ALA A 131 1.12 -11.00 -9.48
CA ALA A 131 0.22 -10.43 -10.48
C ALA A 131 -1.07 -11.23 -10.65
N THR A 132 -1.05 -12.55 -10.42
CA THR A 132 -2.25 -13.38 -10.52
C THR A 132 -3.25 -13.08 -9.40
N VAL A 133 -2.75 -12.62 -8.24
CA VAL A 133 -3.57 -12.10 -7.14
C VAL A 133 -4.01 -10.66 -7.40
N PHE A 134 -3.07 -9.78 -7.79
CA PHE A 134 -3.36 -8.35 -7.93
C PHE A 134 -4.20 -8.02 -9.16
N ASP A 135 -4.06 -8.71 -10.30
CA ASP A 135 -4.78 -8.36 -11.53
C ASP A 135 -6.31 -8.39 -11.37
N PRO A 136 -6.94 -9.40 -10.73
CA PRO A 136 -8.36 -9.34 -10.35
C PRO A 136 -8.69 -8.15 -9.44
N VAL A 137 -7.87 -7.90 -8.41
CA VAL A 137 -8.07 -6.78 -7.48
C VAL A 137 -8.00 -5.44 -8.21
N ALA A 138 -7.02 -5.27 -9.10
CA ALA A 138 -6.83 -4.07 -9.91
C ALA A 138 -8.02 -3.83 -10.85
N ARG A 139 -8.64 -4.89 -11.40
CA ARG A 139 -9.88 -4.77 -12.19
C ARG A 139 -11.06 -4.36 -11.33
N ASP A 140 -11.22 -4.94 -10.14
CA ASP A 140 -12.30 -4.59 -9.21
C ASP A 140 -12.17 -3.15 -8.69
N LEU A 141 -10.94 -2.67 -8.52
CA LEU A 141 -10.60 -1.28 -8.23
C LEU A 141 -10.70 -0.36 -9.47
N GLY A 142 -10.84 -0.92 -10.67
CA GLY A 142 -10.89 -0.23 -11.96
C GLY A 142 -9.60 0.53 -12.31
N LEU A 143 -8.43 -0.02 -11.96
CA LEU A 143 -7.10 0.57 -12.21
C LEU A 143 -6.61 0.36 -13.65
N ASP A 144 -7.24 -0.55 -14.40
CA ASP A 144 -6.96 -0.86 -15.81
C ASP A 144 -7.63 0.14 -16.79
N LYS A 145 -8.71 0.81 -16.35
CA LYS A 145 -9.54 1.71 -17.19
C LYS A 145 -9.73 3.09 -16.58
N ILE A 146 -8.63 3.73 -16.17
CA ILE A 146 -8.66 5.10 -15.63
C ILE A 146 -9.15 6.06 -16.73
N SER A 147 -10.27 6.75 -16.48
CA SER A 147 -10.87 7.67 -17.44
C SER A 147 -11.03 9.06 -16.83
N ARG A 148 -11.39 10.06 -17.65
CA ARG A 148 -11.67 11.41 -17.13
C ARG A 148 -12.83 11.44 -16.11
N LYS A 149 -13.77 10.49 -16.21
CA LYS A 149 -14.97 10.40 -15.37
C LYS A 149 -14.79 9.48 -14.16
N ASP A 150 -13.75 8.65 -14.17
CA ASP A 150 -13.49 7.64 -13.15
C ASP A 150 -11.99 7.61 -12.85
N LYS A 151 -11.60 8.43 -11.86
CA LYS A 151 -10.21 8.67 -11.47
C LYS A 151 -9.88 8.21 -10.06
N PHE A 152 -10.87 7.77 -9.30
CA PHE A 152 -10.73 7.58 -7.86
C PHE A 152 -11.26 6.22 -7.42
N VAL A 153 -10.58 5.62 -6.45
CA VAL A 153 -11.05 4.51 -5.65
C VAL A 153 -11.79 5.09 -4.45
N THR A 154 -13.09 4.85 -4.39
CA THR A 154 -13.92 5.22 -3.23
C THR A 154 -13.85 4.14 -2.15
N ILE A 155 -14.33 4.43 -0.95
CA ILE A 155 -14.52 3.43 0.12
C ILE A 155 -15.36 2.25 -0.39
N GLU A 156 -16.42 2.54 -1.15
CA GLU A 156 -17.31 1.50 -1.68
C GLU A 156 -16.59 0.57 -2.66
N THR A 157 -15.85 1.13 -3.61
CA THR A 157 -15.06 0.36 -4.58
C THR A 157 -14.00 -0.48 -3.88
N ALA A 158 -13.25 0.11 -2.95
CA ALA A 158 -12.23 -0.60 -2.19
C ALA A 158 -12.82 -1.74 -1.36
N ALA A 159 -13.90 -1.49 -0.63
CA ALA A 159 -14.55 -2.50 0.21
C ALA A 159 -15.04 -3.70 -0.61
N LYS A 160 -15.65 -3.46 -1.77
CA LYS A 160 -16.12 -4.51 -2.68
C LYS A 160 -14.96 -5.32 -3.26
N ALA A 161 -13.88 -4.66 -3.70
CA ALA A 161 -12.68 -5.34 -4.20
C ALA A 161 -12.04 -6.22 -3.12
N THR A 162 -11.89 -5.70 -1.90
CA THR A 162 -11.36 -6.45 -0.76
C THR A 162 -12.26 -7.66 -0.43
N LYS A 163 -13.58 -7.47 -0.41
CA LYS A 163 -14.52 -8.59 -0.19
C LYS A 163 -14.36 -9.67 -1.24
N ASN A 164 -14.28 -9.30 -2.52
CA ASN A 164 -14.11 -10.28 -3.61
C ASN A 164 -12.81 -11.09 -3.45
N ARG A 165 -11.71 -10.42 -3.06
CA ARG A 165 -10.42 -11.10 -2.78
C ARG A 165 -10.51 -12.03 -1.58
N LEU A 166 -11.09 -11.59 -0.47
CA LEU A 166 -11.24 -12.40 0.74
C LEU A 166 -12.16 -13.60 0.51
N ASP A 167 -13.28 -13.40 -0.18
CA ASP A 167 -14.20 -14.49 -0.54
C ASP A 167 -13.51 -15.52 -1.45
N LEU A 168 -12.64 -15.07 -2.37
CA LEU A 168 -11.85 -15.97 -3.19
C LEU A 168 -10.83 -16.73 -2.35
N ALA A 169 -10.06 -16.04 -1.49
CA ALA A 169 -9.07 -16.63 -0.59
C ALA A 169 -9.67 -17.78 0.21
N LYS A 170 -10.77 -17.50 0.92
CA LYS A 170 -11.53 -18.47 1.73
C LYS A 170 -12.06 -19.67 0.95
N ARG A 171 -12.34 -19.49 -0.34
CA ARG A 171 -12.83 -20.58 -1.19
C ARG A 171 -11.73 -21.50 -1.69
N VAL A 172 -10.52 -20.97 -1.92
CA VAL A 172 -9.43 -21.70 -2.60
C VAL A 172 -8.36 -22.18 -1.63
N ASN A 173 -8.19 -21.52 -0.49
CA ASN A 173 -7.28 -21.91 0.58
C ASN A 173 -8.08 -22.71 1.64
N PRO A 174 -7.92 -24.04 1.73
CA PRO A 174 -8.61 -24.85 2.73
C PRO A 174 -8.07 -24.64 4.15
N GLU A 175 -6.91 -23.98 4.30
CA GLU A 175 -6.26 -23.65 5.56
C GLU A 175 -6.42 -22.17 5.93
N PHE A 176 -7.32 -21.44 5.24
CA PHE A 176 -7.52 -20.01 5.44
C PHE A 176 -7.72 -19.67 6.92
N ASN A 177 -6.87 -18.80 7.46
CA ASN A 177 -6.92 -18.42 8.87
C ASN A 177 -8.25 -17.73 9.23
N VAL A 178 -8.77 -17.98 10.42
CA VAL A 178 -9.98 -17.35 10.98
C VAL A 178 -9.74 -16.78 12.38
N SER A 179 -8.48 -16.46 12.69
CA SER A 179 -8.07 -15.86 13.95
C SER A 179 -8.62 -14.44 14.12
N VAL A 180 -8.63 -13.95 15.37
CA VAL A 180 -9.00 -12.57 15.66
C VAL A 180 -8.08 -11.58 14.92
N HIS A 181 -6.78 -11.86 14.88
CA HIS A 181 -5.79 -11.05 14.16
C HIS A 181 -6.08 -10.98 12.66
N GLN A 182 -6.40 -12.12 12.04
CA GLN A 182 -6.86 -12.16 10.65
C GLN A 182 -8.05 -11.22 10.44
N HIS A 183 -9.10 -11.36 11.25
CA HIS A 183 -10.32 -10.56 11.15
C HIS A 183 -10.07 -9.06 11.37
N GLU A 184 -9.17 -8.69 12.26
CA GLU A 184 -8.75 -7.31 12.48
C GLU A 184 -8.04 -6.71 11.25
N THR A 185 -7.23 -7.53 10.57
CA THR A 185 -6.37 -7.11 9.46
C THR A 185 -7.10 -7.08 8.10
N GLU A 186 -8.07 -7.98 7.86
CA GLU A 186 -8.83 -8.18 6.61
C GLU A 186 -9.20 -6.87 5.87
N TYR A 187 -9.82 -5.92 6.59
CA TYR A 187 -10.21 -4.62 6.04
C TYR A 187 -9.34 -3.47 6.57
N GLY A 188 -8.55 -3.71 7.61
CA GLY A 188 -7.63 -2.73 8.19
C GLY A 188 -6.54 -2.30 7.21
N THR A 189 -5.98 -3.24 6.45
CA THR A 189 -4.97 -2.94 5.42
C THR A 189 -5.55 -2.16 4.24
N THR A 190 -6.83 -2.42 3.91
CA THR A 190 -7.57 -1.65 2.90
C THR A 190 -7.77 -0.21 3.35
N ALA A 191 -8.21 -0.02 4.59
CA ALA A 191 -8.34 1.30 5.20
C ALA A 191 -7.00 2.03 5.28
N LEU A 192 -5.91 1.32 5.58
CA LEU A 192 -4.57 1.88 5.67
C LEU A 192 -4.10 2.45 4.33
N TYR A 193 -4.14 1.68 3.23
CA TYR A 193 -3.71 2.22 1.94
C TYR A 193 -4.62 3.36 1.45
N LEU A 194 -5.94 3.28 1.72
CA LEU A 194 -6.86 4.37 1.40
C LEU A 194 -6.46 5.64 2.14
N LEU A 195 -6.20 5.54 3.45
CA LEU A 195 -5.79 6.66 4.27
C LEU A 195 -4.44 7.23 3.80
N THR A 196 -3.44 6.40 3.52
CA THR A 196 -2.13 6.81 2.99
C THR A 196 -2.24 7.67 1.73
N LEU A 197 -3.20 7.35 0.86
CA LEU A 197 -3.38 7.96 -0.46
C LEU A 197 -4.60 8.89 -0.55
N TRP A 198 -5.22 9.22 0.59
CA TRP A 198 -6.51 9.89 0.61
C TRP A 198 -6.42 11.33 0.11
N ASP A 199 -7.26 11.69 -0.85
CA ASP A 199 -7.52 13.07 -1.24
C ASP A 199 -8.74 13.58 -0.48
N GLU A 200 -8.52 14.46 0.50
CA GLU A 200 -9.57 15.03 1.35
C GLU A 200 -10.64 15.81 0.57
N HIS A 201 -10.25 16.47 -0.53
CA HIS A 201 -11.19 17.24 -1.34
C HIS A 201 -12.10 16.31 -2.14
N GLN A 202 -11.55 15.21 -2.65
CA GLN A 202 -12.28 14.25 -3.47
C GLN A 202 -12.97 13.17 -2.63
N LYS A 203 -12.60 13.05 -1.34
CA LYS A 203 -13.05 11.99 -0.43
C LYS A 203 -12.86 10.59 -1.02
N ALA A 204 -11.71 10.38 -1.65
CA ALA A 204 -11.35 9.14 -2.33
C ALA A 204 -9.84 9.09 -2.59
N ALA A 205 -9.31 7.92 -2.94
CA ALA A 205 -7.90 7.75 -3.31
C ALA A 205 -7.72 7.80 -4.83
N PRO A 206 -6.84 8.63 -5.41
CA PRO A 206 -6.60 8.64 -6.85
C PRO A 206 -6.08 7.29 -7.37
N LYS A 207 -6.69 6.75 -8.42
CA LYS A 207 -6.39 5.42 -8.98
C LYS A 207 -4.92 5.25 -9.38
N HIS A 208 -4.31 6.31 -9.91
CA HIS A 208 -2.91 6.28 -10.30
C HIS A 208 -1.97 6.19 -9.08
N TRP A 209 -2.33 6.78 -7.93
CA TRP A 209 -1.59 6.59 -6.69
C TRP A 209 -1.76 5.16 -6.14
N VAL A 210 -2.99 4.64 -6.16
CA VAL A 210 -3.28 3.26 -5.72
C VAL A 210 -2.52 2.25 -6.57
N LYS A 211 -2.49 2.44 -7.89
CA LYS A 211 -1.76 1.57 -8.82
C LYS A 211 -0.26 1.56 -8.55
N ALA A 212 0.36 2.73 -8.35
CA ALA A 212 1.79 2.82 -8.05
C ALA A 212 2.13 2.20 -6.68
N LEU A 213 1.30 2.45 -5.65
CA LEU A 213 1.57 1.91 -4.31
C LEU A 213 1.43 0.38 -4.29
N LEU A 214 0.30 -0.16 -4.76
CA LEU A 214 0.00 -1.58 -4.65
C LEU A 214 0.67 -2.43 -5.73
N GLY A 215 0.86 -1.89 -6.94
CA GLY A 215 1.40 -2.61 -8.08
C GLY A 215 2.90 -2.43 -8.31
N GLU A 216 3.51 -1.38 -7.74
CA GLU A 216 4.90 -1.03 -8.02
C GLU A 216 5.74 -0.79 -6.75
N ASP A 217 5.14 -0.92 -5.55
CA ASP A 217 5.75 -0.53 -4.28
C ASP A 217 6.42 0.86 -4.40
N ARG A 218 5.68 1.84 -4.94
CA ARG A 218 6.19 3.18 -5.29
C ARG A 218 5.27 4.29 -4.82
N ILE A 219 5.88 5.37 -4.31
CA ILE A 219 5.16 6.62 -4.03
C ILE A 219 4.96 7.36 -5.35
N ALA A 220 3.71 7.72 -5.63
CA ALA A 220 3.30 8.23 -6.94
C ALA A 220 3.62 9.72 -7.17
N TYR A 221 4.82 10.17 -6.80
CA TYR A 221 5.23 11.57 -6.97
C TYR A 221 5.11 12.04 -8.42
N ARG A 222 5.50 11.18 -9.37
CA ARG A 222 5.38 11.41 -10.83
C ARG A 222 3.96 11.68 -11.28
N GLU A 223 3.00 11.04 -10.62
CA GLU A 223 1.59 11.18 -10.87
C GLU A 223 0.92 12.24 -9.97
N GLY A 224 1.70 13.07 -9.28
CA GLY A 224 1.19 14.19 -8.51
C GLY A 224 0.87 13.87 -7.05
N TYR A 225 1.38 12.76 -6.50
CA TYR A 225 1.19 12.44 -5.09
C TYR A 225 1.59 13.61 -4.20
N ASN A 226 0.69 13.96 -3.29
CA ASN A 226 1.00 14.81 -2.16
C ASN A 226 0.44 14.15 -0.90
N LYS A 227 1.20 14.24 0.18
CA LYS A 227 0.81 13.63 1.47
C LYS A 227 -0.30 14.39 2.20
N GLY A 228 -0.90 15.42 1.59
CA GLY A 228 -1.91 16.27 2.22
C GLY A 228 -1.37 17.16 3.33
N LYS A 229 -2.22 18.09 3.80
CA LYS A 229 -1.89 19.01 4.90
C LYS A 229 -2.33 18.50 6.28
N SER A 230 -3.23 17.52 6.31
CA SER A 230 -3.75 16.95 7.54
C SER A 230 -2.88 15.76 7.97
N VAL A 231 -2.54 15.73 9.25
CA VAL A 231 -1.93 14.56 9.89
C VAL A 231 -2.94 13.41 9.86
N LYS A 232 -2.46 12.20 9.54
CA LYS A 232 -3.26 10.98 9.52
C LYS A 232 -2.98 10.16 10.77
N THR A 233 -4.04 9.75 11.44
CA THR A 233 -4.00 9.21 12.81
C THR A 233 -4.54 7.78 12.87
N ASN A 234 -4.17 7.05 13.91
CA ASN A 234 -4.74 5.74 14.23
C ASN A 234 -6.27 5.81 14.42
N LYS A 235 -6.77 6.93 14.94
CA LYS A 235 -8.21 7.18 14.99
C LYS A 235 -8.85 7.23 13.60
N GLN A 236 -8.20 7.88 12.63
CA GLN A 236 -8.70 7.94 11.26
C GLN A 236 -8.63 6.59 10.55
N VAL A 237 -7.57 5.80 10.74
CA VAL A 237 -7.53 4.46 10.14
C VAL A 237 -8.61 3.58 10.74
N GLY A 238 -8.85 3.63 12.06
CA GLY A 238 -9.96 2.92 12.71
C GLY A 238 -11.34 3.32 12.16
N ALA A 239 -11.59 4.62 11.99
CA ALA A 239 -12.83 5.11 11.39
C ALA A 239 -12.98 4.66 9.92
N MET A 240 -11.89 4.67 9.15
CA MET A 240 -11.86 4.19 7.77
C MET A 240 -12.14 2.69 7.70
N THR A 241 -11.55 1.89 8.60
CA THR A 241 -11.82 0.44 8.72
C THR A 241 -13.29 0.16 8.98
N GLN A 242 -13.91 0.92 9.90
CA GLN A 242 -15.35 0.81 10.16
C GLN A 242 -16.19 1.17 8.93
N ALA A 243 -15.84 2.23 8.20
CA ALA A 243 -16.54 2.64 6.98
C ALA A 243 -16.44 1.58 5.88
N VAL A 244 -15.26 1.00 5.65
CA VAL A 244 -15.03 -0.08 4.69
C VAL A 244 -15.85 -1.32 5.06
N ARG A 245 -15.80 -1.75 6.33
CA ARG A 245 -16.57 -2.90 6.85
C ARG A 245 -18.08 -2.70 6.72
N ALA A 246 -18.58 -1.48 6.96
CA ALA A 246 -20.00 -1.16 6.88
C ALA A 246 -20.57 -1.36 5.47
N VAL A 247 -19.80 -1.04 4.41
CA VAL A 247 -20.24 -1.21 3.01
C VAL A 247 -20.60 -2.66 2.70
N VAL A 248 -19.84 -3.61 3.26
CA VAL A 248 -19.98 -5.04 2.95
C VAL A 248 -20.75 -5.81 4.01
N GLY A 249 -21.32 -5.11 5.00
CA GLY A 249 -22.05 -5.73 6.11
C GLY A 249 -21.18 -6.70 6.93
N TRP A 250 -19.88 -6.43 7.04
CA TRP A 250 -18.95 -7.29 7.76
C TRP A 250 -19.34 -7.40 9.23
N LYS A 251 -19.19 -8.61 9.78
CA LYS A 251 -19.37 -8.92 11.19
C LYS A 251 -18.13 -9.69 11.67
N PRO A 252 -17.65 -9.39 12.89
CA PRO A 252 -16.56 -10.14 13.50
C PRO A 252 -16.97 -11.59 13.77
#